data_AF-A0A1A7Z6A4-F1
#
_entry.id   AF-A0A1A7Z6A4-F1
#
_cell.length_a   1.000
_cell.length_b   1.000
_cell.length_c   1.000
_cell.angle_alpha   90.00
_cell.angle_beta   90.00
_cell.angle_gamma   90.00
#
_symmetry.space_group_name_H-M   'P 1'
#
loop_
_entity.id
_entity.type
_entity.pdbx_description
1 polymer ?
#
loop_
_entity_poly.entity_id
_entity_poly.type
_entity_poly.pdbx_seq_one_letter_code
_entity_poly.pdbx_strand_id
1 'polypeptide(L)'
;LLALLVLGIVWVASALLHDNIARKSLYDLWEYYLPYLYSGISLFGVLLLLLCTPFGLSRMFSVTGSLLVKPRLLEDVEDTLSCTTFEEDSLYRKLSCSSTSVWVKLNMEAMRKEYETVRSNRVALEMRRKASPWQRNLGYPLVMLVLLSLTVMCVLMVCFNVLELLLDETAMPRGMEDPHLGMASFSMFGSLGAAVQVVLILYLMLSSVVGFYSSSLFCGLLPRVKDTNLTQIIANCVSLLILSSALPVFSRTLGITRFDLLGDFGRYNWLGNFYTVFLYNMLFAFLTSASLIKTVTWAVQRELIRAFGLHRLPITVSRSAIPFRLLLASGLSKIQ
;
A
#
# COMPACT_ATOMS: atom_id res chain seq x y z
N LEU A 1 -16.70 -19.21 -21.22
CA LEU A 1 -16.98 -19.14 -19.77
C LEU A 1 -18.42 -19.54 -19.45
N LEU A 2 -19.44 -18.90 -20.04
CA LEU A 2 -20.85 -19.26 -19.84
C LEU A 2 -21.15 -20.72 -20.19
N ALA A 3 -20.69 -21.21 -21.34
CA ALA A 3 -20.85 -22.61 -21.75
C ALA A 3 -20.21 -23.60 -20.75
N LEU A 4 -19.06 -23.23 -20.18
CA LEU A 4 -18.32 -24.05 -19.20
C LEU A 4 -19.04 -24.05 -17.84
N LEU A 5 -19.63 -22.91 -17.44
CA LEU A 5 -20.44 -22.78 -16.24
C LEU A 5 -21.76 -23.55 -16.37
N VAL A 6 -22.45 -23.44 -17.51
CA VAL A 6 -23.67 -24.22 -17.79
C VAL A 6 -23.35 -25.71 -17.80
N LEU A 7 -22.26 -26.13 -18.45
CA LEU A 7 -21.83 -27.52 -18.46
C LEU A 7 -21.46 -28.03 -17.06
N GLY A 8 -20.82 -27.20 -16.23
CA GLY A 8 -20.54 -27.51 -14.83
C GLY A 8 -21.80 -27.65 -13.98
N ILE A 9 -22.77 -26.74 -14.11
CA ILE A 9 -24.04 -26.80 -13.37
C ILE A 9 -24.85 -28.03 -13.80
N VAL A 10 -24.92 -28.31 -15.10
CA VAL A 10 -25.61 -29.50 -15.63
C VAL A 10 -24.94 -30.77 -15.15
N TRP A 11 -23.61 -30.83 -15.09
CA TRP A 11 -22.87 -31.98 -14.56
C TRP A 11 -23.16 -32.20 -13.07
N VAL A 12 -23.14 -31.15 -12.25
CA VAL A 12 -23.47 -31.23 -10.81
C VAL A 12 -24.92 -31.67 -10.60
N ALA A 13 -25.86 -31.09 -11.37
CA ALA A 13 -27.28 -31.43 -11.29
C ALA A 13 -27.55 -32.89 -11.70
N SER A 14 -26.88 -33.36 -12.77
CA SER A 14 -26.98 -34.75 -13.24
C SER A 14 -26.45 -35.75 -12.21
N ALA A 15 -25.34 -35.44 -11.56
CA ALA A 15 -24.74 -36.27 -10.53
C ALA A 15 -25.54 -36.31 -9.21
N LEU A 16 -26.32 -35.27 -8.91
CA LEU A 16 -27.29 -35.24 -7.82
C LEU A 16 -28.52 -36.11 -8.11
N LEU A 17 -29.05 -36.01 -9.34
CA LEU A 17 -30.34 -36.57 -9.70
C LEU A 17 -30.32 -38.06 -10.01
N HIS A 18 -29.39 -38.60 -10.82
CA HIS A 18 -29.65 -39.90 -11.46
C HIS A 18 -28.49 -40.91 -11.58
N ASP A 19 -27.21 -40.56 -11.38
CA ASP A 19 -26.12 -41.49 -11.74
C ASP A 19 -25.15 -41.85 -10.59
N ASN A 20 -25.00 -43.15 -10.30
CA ASN A 20 -24.07 -43.67 -9.29
C ASN A 20 -22.59 -43.39 -9.63
N ILE A 21 -22.24 -43.36 -10.92
CA ILE A 21 -20.87 -43.11 -11.39
C ILE A 21 -20.53 -41.62 -11.27
N ALA A 22 -21.45 -40.73 -11.68
CA ALA A 22 -21.26 -39.29 -11.57
C ALA A 22 -21.24 -38.82 -10.11
N ARG A 23 -22.05 -39.46 -9.24
CA ARG A 23 -22.03 -39.24 -7.79
C ARG A 23 -20.69 -39.67 -7.18
N LYS A 24 -20.14 -40.82 -7.58
CA LYS A 24 -18.81 -41.27 -7.13
C LYS A 24 -17.70 -40.33 -7.58
N SER A 25 -17.73 -39.88 -8.84
CA SER A 25 -16.80 -38.86 -9.35
C SER A 25 -16.94 -37.51 -8.62
N LEU A 26 -18.15 -37.11 -8.22
CA LEU A 26 -18.37 -35.93 -7.37
C LEU A 26 -17.77 -36.10 -5.97
N TYR A 27 -17.92 -37.28 -5.37
CA TYR A 27 -17.30 -37.58 -4.07
C TYR A 27 -15.77 -37.60 -4.17
N ASP A 28 -15.20 -38.19 -5.22
CA ASP A 28 -13.76 -38.15 -5.49
C ASP A 28 -13.29 -36.69 -5.69
N LEU A 29 -14.07 -35.87 -6.40
CA LEU A 29 -13.80 -34.42 -6.55
C LEU A 29 -13.83 -33.69 -5.20
N TRP A 30 -14.82 -33.97 -4.38
CA TRP A 30 -15.04 -33.34 -3.08
C TRP A 30 -13.98 -33.72 -2.04
N GLU A 31 -13.66 -35.01 -1.93
CA GLU A 31 -12.71 -35.51 -0.92
C GLU A 31 -11.25 -35.34 -1.37
N TYR A 32 -10.93 -35.64 -2.62
CA TYR A 32 -9.55 -35.66 -3.09
C TYR A 32 -9.13 -34.35 -3.74
N TYR A 33 -9.88 -33.85 -4.73
CA TYR A 33 -9.44 -32.70 -5.53
C TYR A 33 -9.68 -31.34 -4.87
N LEU A 34 -10.76 -31.19 -4.09
CA LEU A 34 -11.13 -29.92 -3.47
C LEU A 34 -10.08 -29.40 -2.47
N PRO A 35 -9.46 -30.23 -1.60
CA PRO A 35 -8.33 -29.80 -0.77
C PRO A 35 -7.10 -29.36 -1.57
N TYR A 36 -6.76 -30.04 -2.67
CA TYR A 36 -5.65 -29.63 -3.54
C TYR A 36 -5.92 -28.31 -4.26
N LEU A 37 -7.13 -28.11 -4.78
CA LEU A 37 -7.54 -26.86 -5.41
C LEU A 37 -7.51 -25.71 -4.39
N TYR A 38 -8.05 -25.92 -3.20
CA TYR A 38 -8.02 -24.94 -2.12
C TYR A 38 -6.59 -24.61 -1.69
N SER A 39 -5.71 -25.62 -1.60
CA SER A 39 -4.29 -25.46 -1.34
C SER A 39 -3.60 -24.63 -2.43
N GLY A 40 -3.91 -24.87 -3.71
CA GLY A 40 -3.36 -24.10 -4.83
C GLY A 40 -3.82 -22.64 -4.82
N ILE A 41 -5.11 -22.40 -4.58
CA ILE A 41 -5.69 -21.04 -4.50
C ILE A 41 -5.11 -20.28 -3.30
N SER A 42 -4.99 -20.94 -2.15
CA SER A 42 -4.38 -20.36 -0.95
C SER A 42 -2.91 -20.02 -1.18
N LEU A 43 -2.13 -20.93 -1.77
CA LEU A 43 -0.73 -20.67 -2.12
C LEU A 43 -0.59 -19.50 -3.09
N PHE A 44 -1.44 -19.41 -4.11
CA PHE A 44 -1.47 -18.27 -5.02
C PHE A 44 -1.80 -16.96 -4.28
N GLY A 45 -2.81 -16.97 -3.42
CA GLY A 45 -3.18 -15.81 -2.60
C GLY A 45 -2.06 -15.36 -1.67
N VAL A 46 -1.38 -16.30 -1.01
CA VAL A 46 -0.27 -16.02 -0.09
C VAL A 46 0.97 -15.52 -0.83
N LEU A 47 1.27 -16.03 -2.04
CA LEU A 47 2.32 -15.49 -2.92
C LEU A 47 1.99 -14.08 -3.42
N LEU A 48 0.73 -13.83 -3.74
CA LEU A 48 0.28 -12.50 -4.15
C LEU A 48 0.40 -11.51 -2.98
N LEU A 49 0.00 -11.91 -1.76
CA LEU A 49 0.22 -11.14 -0.53
C LEU A 49 1.70 -10.85 -0.28
N LEU A 50 2.58 -11.83 -0.49
CA LEU A 50 4.03 -11.71 -0.32
C LEU A 50 4.63 -10.59 -1.17
N LEU A 51 4.19 -10.46 -2.42
CA LEU A 51 4.69 -9.46 -3.35
C LEU A 51 3.98 -8.12 -3.19
N CYS A 52 2.66 -8.13 -2.98
CA CYS A 52 1.86 -6.92 -2.86
C CYS A 52 2.15 -6.15 -1.57
N THR A 53 2.35 -6.83 -0.44
CA THR A 53 2.58 -6.18 0.86
C THR A 53 3.81 -5.26 0.85
N PRO A 54 5.05 -5.70 0.55
CA PRO A 54 6.22 -4.83 0.56
C PRO A 54 6.12 -3.68 -0.45
N PHE A 55 5.45 -3.90 -1.57
CA PHE A 55 5.17 -2.85 -2.55
C PHE A 55 4.18 -1.81 -2.00
N GLY A 56 3.11 -2.29 -1.36
CA GLY A 56 2.10 -1.46 -0.69
C GLY A 56 2.68 -0.61 0.44
N LEU A 57 3.59 -1.17 1.24
CA LEU A 57 4.32 -0.43 2.28
C LEU A 57 5.04 0.79 1.68
N SER A 58 5.83 0.59 0.63
CA SER A 58 6.53 1.69 -0.05
C SER A 58 5.57 2.74 -0.61
N ARG A 59 4.43 2.29 -1.16
CA ARG A 59 3.39 3.20 -1.68
C ARG A 59 2.69 3.96 -0.57
N MET A 60 2.42 3.36 0.59
CA MET A 60 1.85 4.05 1.76
C MET A 60 2.75 5.16 2.25
N PHE A 61 4.07 4.94 2.35
CA PHE A 61 5.02 6.00 2.69
C PHE A 61 5.01 7.14 1.65
N SER A 62 4.96 6.79 0.35
CA SER A 62 4.89 7.79 -0.71
C SER A 62 3.58 8.58 -0.73
N VAL A 63 2.45 7.90 -0.54
CA VAL A 63 1.10 8.49 -0.57
C VAL A 63 0.87 9.36 0.66
N THR A 64 1.24 8.90 1.84
CA THR A 64 1.27 9.72 3.06
C THR A 64 2.18 10.94 2.87
N GLY A 65 3.31 10.78 2.19
CA GLY A 65 4.20 11.89 1.84
C GLY A 65 3.61 12.93 0.87
N SER A 66 2.62 12.55 0.06
CA SER A 66 1.95 13.44 -0.91
C SER A 66 0.61 14.00 -0.43
N LEU A 67 -0.18 13.21 0.30
CA LEU A 67 -1.49 13.59 0.80
C LEU A 67 -1.39 14.47 2.04
N LEU A 68 -0.36 14.23 2.86
CA LEU A 68 -0.16 14.97 4.08
C LEU A 68 0.80 16.12 3.76
N VAL A 69 0.28 17.36 3.86
CA VAL A 69 1.03 18.60 3.62
C VAL A 69 2.35 18.51 4.36
N LYS A 70 3.47 18.54 3.62
CA LYS A 70 4.79 18.52 4.25
C LYS A 70 4.85 19.62 5.31
N PRO A 71 5.11 19.29 6.58
CA PRO A 71 5.29 20.27 7.61
C PRO A 71 6.53 21.08 7.23
N ARG A 72 6.36 22.38 7.03
CA ARG A 72 7.49 23.30 7.10
C ARG A 72 7.70 23.56 8.58
N LEU A 73 8.33 22.59 9.26
CA LEU A 73 8.46 22.53 10.71
C LEU A 73 9.17 23.75 11.33
N LEU A 74 9.79 24.58 10.49
CA LEU A 74 10.59 25.75 10.85
C LEU A 74 10.24 27.01 10.05
N GLU A 75 9.18 26.99 9.22
CA GLU A 75 8.75 28.23 8.56
C GLU A 75 7.63 28.84 9.38
N ASP A 76 7.91 29.98 10.00
CA ASP A 76 6.92 30.69 10.78
C ASP A 76 5.78 31.15 9.85
N VAL A 77 4.59 30.59 10.10
CA VAL A 77 3.38 30.94 9.35
C VAL A 77 3.06 32.43 9.55
N GLU A 78 3.45 33.00 10.70
CA GLU A 78 3.28 34.41 11.01
C GLU A 78 4.25 35.29 10.20
N ASP A 79 5.53 34.88 10.08
CA ASP A 79 6.51 35.57 9.23
C ASP A 79 6.13 35.51 7.74
N THR A 80 5.69 34.35 7.25
CA THR A 80 5.25 34.22 5.85
C THR A 80 3.96 34.98 5.57
N LEU A 81 3.03 35.02 6.51
CA LEU A 81 1.80 35.83 6.39
C LEU A 81 2.13 37.32 6.40
N SER A 82 3.04 37.77 7.27
CA SER A 82 3.45 39.18 7.31
C SER A 82 4.19 39.57 6.03
N CYS A 83 5.16 38.77 5.55
CA CYS A 83 5.85 39.03 4.28
C CYS A 83 4.88 39.10 3.08
N THR A 84 3.92 38.17 2.98
CA THR A 84 2.93 38.16 1.88
C THR A 84 1.95 39.33 1.98
N THR A 85 1.62 39.79 3.19
CA THR A 85 0.78 40.98 3.41
C THR A 85 1.52 42.25 2.96
N PHE A 86 2.80 42.40 3.32
CA PHE A 86 3.61 43.53 2.86
C PHE A 86 3.78 43.54 1.34
N GLU A 87 3.91 42.36 0.72
CA GLU A 87 3.98 42.22 -0.73
C GLU A 87 2.67 42.65 -1.40
N GLU A 88 1.51 42.20 -0.88
CA GLU A 88 0.18 42.63 -1.33
C GLU A 88 0.01 44.16 -1.24
N ASP A 89 0.36 44.76 -0.10
CA ASP A 89 0.27 46.21 0.12
C ASP A 89 1.22 47.01 -0.78
N SER A 90 2.38 46.43 -1.13
CA SER A 90 3.31 47.03 -2.08
C SER A 90 2.76 47.00 -3.52
N LEU A 91 2.16 45.88 -3.92
CA LEU A 91 1.56 45.69 -5.24
C LEU A 91 0.30 46.55 -5.39
N TYR A 92 -0.53 46.64 -4.35
CA TYR A 92 -1.71 47.49 -4.33
C TYR A 92 -1.36 48.98 -4.54
N ARG A 93 -0.34 49.47 -3.82
CA ARG A 93 0.15 50.86 -3.99
C ARG A 93 0.73 51.11 -5.38
N LYS A 94 1.52 50.16 -5.92
CA LYS A 94 2.03 50.25 -7.30
C LYS A 94 0.88 50.30 -8.31
N LEU A 95 -0.16 49.49 -8.13
CA LEU A 95 -1.34 49.49 -9.01
C LEU A 95 -2.11 50.82 -8.95
N SER A 96 -2.20 51.43 -7.77
CA SER A 96 -2.87 52.73 -7.55
C SER A 96 -2.10 53.90 -8.18
N CYS A 97 -0.78 53.98 -7.98
CA CYS A 97 0.06 55.06 -8.50
C CYS A 97 0.31 54.98 -10.02
N SER A 98 0.24 53.80 -10.64
CA SER A 98 0.65 53.60 -12.03
C SER A 98 -0.37 54.07 -13.09
N SER A 99 -1.45 54.75 -12.69
CA SER A 99 -2.58 55.14 -13.56
C SER A 99 -2.29 56.26 -14.58
N THR A 100 -1.07 56.81 -14.64
CA THR A 100 -0.75 58.05 -15.38
C THR A 100 0.04 57.90 -16.69
N SER A 101 0.37 56.70 -17.21
CA SER A 101 1.06 56.58 -18.52
C SER A 101 0.65 55.36 -19.38
N VAL A 102 0.70 55.52 -20.71
CA VAL A 102 0.17 54.56 -21.71
C VAL A 102 1.03 53.29 -21.88
N TRP A 103 2.36 53.39 -21.73
CA TRP A 103 3.31 52.27 -21.79
C TRP A 103 3.18 51.27 -20.62
N VAL A 104 2.42 51.65 -19.59
CA VAL A 104 2.18 50.83 -18.39
C VAL A 104 1.10 49.78 -18.61
N LYS A 105 0.25 49.87 -19.64
CA LYS A 105 -0.96 49.04 -19.74
C LYS A 105 -0.69 47.53 -19.80
N LEU A 106 0.37 47.11 -20.50
CA LEU A 106 0.81 45.70 -20.57
C LEU A 106 1.45 45.22 -19.25
N ASN A 107 2.20 46.11 -18.58
CA ASN A 107 2.76 45.84 -17.25
C ASN A 107 1.67 45.79 -16.16
N MET A 108 0.57 46.53 -16.35
CA MET A 108 -0.57 46.57 -15.44
C MET A 108 -1.33 45.23 -15.40
N GLU A 109 -1.43 44.53 -16.54
CA GLU A 109 -2.06 43.20 -16.59
C GLU A 109 -1.20 42.12 -15.91
N ALA A 110 0.12 42.18 -16.07
CA ALA A 110 1.05 41.29 -15.37
C ALA A 110 1.02 41.54 -13.85
N MET A 111 1.10 42.80 -13.42
CA MET A 111 1.01 43.21 -12.02
C MET A 111 -0.34 42.86 -11.37
N ARG A 112 -1.44 42.95 -12.14
CA ARG A 112 -2.77 42.53 -11.66
C ARG A 112 -2.84 41.02 -11.45
N LYS A 113 -2.27 40.23 -12.37
CA LYS A 113 -2.16 38.77 -12.20
C LYS A 113 -1.33 38.41 -10.98
N GLU A 114 -0.16 39.05 -10.80
CA GLU A 114 0.68 38.83 -9.60
C GLU A 114 -0.07 39.20 -8.32
N TYR A 115 -0.74 40.35 -8.28
CA TYR A 115 -1.58 40.75 -7.15
C TYR A 115 -2.66 39.71 -6.81
N GLU A 116 -3.38 39.20 -7.82
CA GLU A 116 -4.38 38.14 -7.62
C GLU A 116 -3.75 36.84 -7.09
N THR A 117 -2.56 36.47 -7.57
CA THR A 117 -1.85 35.29 -7.04
C THR A 117 -1.43 35.46 -5.59
N VAL A 118 -0.83 36.61 -5.23
CA VAL A 118 -0.39 36.94 -3.86
C VAL A 118 -1.60 36.99 -2.92
N ARG A 119 -2.70 37.60 -3.35
CA ARG A 119 -3.95 37.65 -2.59
C ARG A 119 -4.54 36.26 -2.35
N SER A 120 -4.57 35.40 -3.38
CA SER A 120 -5.05 34.03 -3.22
C SER A 120 -4.18 33.21 -2.25
N ASN A 121 -2.86 33.42 -2.28
CA ASN A 121 -1.91 32.80 -1.38
C ASN A 121 -2.12 33.27 0.07
N ARG A 122 -2.34 34.58 0.29
CA ARG A 122 -2.66 35.13 1.61
C ARG A 122 -3.95 34.53 2.17
N VAL A 123 -5.04 34.51 1.39
CA VAL A 123 -6.32 33.93 1.83
C VAL A 123 -6.15 32.43 2.16
N ALA A 124 -5.37 31.70 1.37
CA ALA A 124 -5.04 30.30 1.66
C ALA A 124 -4.20 30.14 2.95
N LEU A 125 -3.28 31.07 3.24
CA LEU A 125 -2.46 31.11 4.46
C LEU A 125 -3.29 31.49 5.71
N GLU A 126 -4.22 32.44 5.59
CA GLU A 126 -5.14 32.83 6.67
C GLU A 126 -6.11 31.70 7.04
N MET A 127 -6.68 31.01 6.04
CA MET A 127 -7.53 29.83 6.27
C MET A 127 -6.74 28.72 6.95
N ARG A 128 -5.48 28.55 6.54
CA ARG A 128 -4.54 27.65 7.18
C ARG A 128 -4.29 28.05 8.64
N ARG A 129 -4.01 29.31 8.95
CA ARG A 129 -3.75 29.83 10.30
C ARG A 129 -4.85 29.48 11.31
N LYS A 130 -6.12 29.46 10.88
CA LYS A 130 -7.26 29.10 11.74
C LYS A 130 -7.29 27.61 12.15
N ALA A 131 -6.57 26.74 11.45
CA ALA A 131 -6.44 25.34 11.83
C ALA A 131 -5.30 25.13 12.84
N SER A 132 -5.55 24.27 13.84
CA SER A 132 -4.65 23.96 14.97
C SER A 132 -3.19 23.74 14.52
N PRO A 133 -2.20 24.40 15.15
CA PRO A 133 -0.77 24.17 14.86
C PRO A 133 -0.35 22.70 15.03
N TRP A 134 -0.98 22.02 16.00
CA TRP A 134 -0.67 20.63 16.34
C TRP A 134 -1.13 19.65 15.26
N GLN A 135 -2.34 19.84 14.72
CA GLN A 135 -2.88 19.02 13.64
C GLN A 135 -2.14 19.24 12.30
N ARG A 136 -1.53 20.41 12.12
CA ARG A 136 -0.83 20.81 10.89
C ARG A 136 0.64 20.41 10.87
N ASN A 137 1.33 20.52 12.00
CA ASN A 137 2.77 20.30 12.06
C ASN A 137 3.15 18.92 12.63
N LEU A 138 2.37 18.40 13.59
CA LEU A 138 2.67 17.13 14.24
C LEU A 138 2.00 15.92 13.56
N GLY A 139 0.88 16.14 12.85
CA GLY A 139 0.16 15.05 12.19
C GLY A 139 1.02 14.29 11.16
N TYR A 140 1.82 15.00 10.37
CA TYR A 140 2.74 14.40 9.40
C TYR A 140 3.84 13.53 10.03
N PRO A 141 4.70 14.06 10.92
CA PRO A 141 5.76 13.26 11.50
C PRO A 141 5.18 12.12 12.35
N LEU A 142 4.04 12.32 13.01
CA LEU A 142 3.41 11.29 13.83
C LEU A 142 2.88 10.12 12.98
N VAL A 143 2.14 10.39 11.91
CA VAL A 143 1.66 9.31 11.00
C VAL A 143 2.84 8.59 10.34
N MET A 144 3.87 9.33 9.91
CA MET A 144 5.07 8.75 9.32
C MET A 144 5.81 7.85 10.32
N LEU A 145 5.94 8.29 11.58
CA LEU A 145 6.56 7.52 12.66
C LEU A 145 5.74 6.28 12.99
N VAL A 146 4.41 6.39 13.07
CA VAL A 146 3.53 5.23 13.30
C VAL A 146 3.70 4.21 12.17
N LEU A 147 3.65 4.63 10.90
CA LEU A 147 3.87 3.73 9.76
C LEU A 147 5.26 3.07 9.83
N LEU A 148 6.31 3.84 10.12
CA LEU A 148 7.66 3.32 10.28
C LEU A 148 7.75 2.29 11.42
N SER A 149 7.19 2.62 12.59
CA SER A 149 7.19 1.73 13.75
C SER A 149 6.46 0.42 13.44
N LEU A 150 5.31 0.46 12.79
CA LEU A 150 4.57 -0.74 12.38
C LEU A 150 5.37 -1.60 11.39
N THR A 151 6.06 -0.99 10.42
CA THR A 151 6.93 -1.74 9.50
C THR A 151 8.11 -2.38 10.19
N VAL A 152 8.79 -1.65 11.08
CA VAL A 152 9.96 -2.17 11.80
C VAL A 152 9.53 -3.30 12.73
N MET A 153 8.42 -3.14 13.45
CA MET A 153 7.86 -4.20 14.29
C MET A 153 7.48 -5.45 13.48
N CYS A 154 6.88 -5.27 12.30
CA CYS A 154 6.57 -6.38 11.40
C CYS A 154 7.82 -7.13 10.95
N VAL A 155 8.86 -6.41 10.48
CA VAL A 155 10.12 -7.04 10.06
C VAL A 155 10.80 -7.75 11.22
N LEU A 156 10.85 -7.13 12.41
CA LEU A 156 11.44 -7.75 13.59
C LEU A 156 10.72 -9.04 13.97
N MET A 157 9.37 -9.04 14.00
CA MET A 157 8.60 -10.26 14.29
C MET A 157 8.90 -11.38 13.29
N VAL A 158 8.94 -11.07 11.99
CA VAL A 158 9.27 -12.08 10.97
C VAL A 158 10.72 -12.56 11.11
N CYS A 159 11.67 -11.68 11.40
CA CYS A 159 13.06 -12.08 11.64
C CYS A 159 13.19 -13.01 12.85
N PHE A 160 12.47 -12.72 13.95
CA PHE A 160 12.41 -13.63 15.10
C PHE A 160 11.77 -14.97 14.74
N ASN A 161 10.70 -14.98 13.95
CA ASN A 161 10.08 -16.22 13.46
C ASN A 161 11.02 -17.04 12.57
N VAL A 162 11.78 -16.39 11.68
CA VAL A 162 12.81 -17.06 10.86
C VAL A 162 13.91 -17.65 11.75
N LEU A 163 14.34 -16.92 12.77
CA LEU A 163 15.35 -17.40 13.72
C LEU A 163 14.84 -18.58 14.54
N GLU A 164 13.58 -18.53 14.99
CA GLU A 164 12.92 -19.64 15.69
C GLU A 164 12.81 -20.88 14.80
N LEU A 165 12.37 -20.72 13.54
CA LEU A 165 12.34 -21.81 12.55
C LEU A 165 13.72 -22.38 12.23
N LEU A 166 14.79 -21.59 12.32
CA LEU A 166 16.16 -22.04 12.08
C LEU A 166 16.74 -22.81 13.27
N LEU A 167 16.35 -22.46 14.50
CA LEU A 167 16.85 -23.06 15.73
C LEU A 167 16.05 -24.28 16.18
N ASP A 168 14.76 -24.35 15.83
CA ASP A 168 13.86 -25.43 16.22
C ASP A 168 13.08 -25.97 15.01
N GLU A 169 13.57 -27.06 14.41
CA GLU A 169 12.90 -27.73 13.28
C GLU A 169 11.51 -28.30 13.66
N THR A 170 11.17 -28.36 14.95
CA THR A 170 9.85 -28.82 15.42
C THR A 170 8.81 -27.71 15.56
N ALA A 171 9.21 -26.43 15.49
CA ALA A 171 8.33 -25.26 15.58
C ALA A 171 7.60 -24.93 14.26
N MET A 172 7.56 -25.87 13.30
CA MET A 172 6.75 -25.71 12.11
C MET A 172 5.30 -25.39 12.50
N PRO A 173 4.57 -24.58 11.70
CA PRO A 173 3.15 -24.29 11.93
C PRO A 173 2.25 -25.52 11.67
N ARG A 174 2.71 -26.73 12.00
CA ARG A 174 1.92 -27.95 12.06
C ARG A 174 0.82 -27.74 13.09
N GLY A 175 -0.41 -28.08 12.72
CA GLY A 175 -1.56 -27.99 13.61
C GLY A 175 -1.21 -28.67 14.93
N MET A 176 -1.27 -27.92 16.02
CA MET A 176 -1.01 -28.44 17.34
C MET A 176 -2.19 -29.34 17.72
N GLU A 177 -1.93 -30.61 18.00
CA GLU A 177 -2.83 -31.44 18.79
C GLU A 177 -2.81 -30.85 20.21
N ASP A 178 -3.65 -29.85 20.44
CA ASP A 178 -4.31 -29.50 21.71
C ASP A 178 -4.70 -28.00 21.70
N PRO A 179 -6.00 -27.67 21.58
CA PRO A 179 -6.48 -26.30 21.51
C PRO A 179 -6.56 -25.68 22.92
N HIS A 180 -5.41 -25.37 23.52
CA HIS A 180 -5.39 -24.49 24.68
C HIS A 180 -5.51 -23.03 24.21
N LEU A 181 -6.76 -22.61 23.97
CA LEU A 181 -7.12 -21.21 23.72
C LEU A 181 -6.48 -20.30 24.79
N GLY A 182 -5.67 -19.34 24.35
CA GLY A 182 -5.32 -18.15 25.13
C GLY A 182 -3.98 -18.15 25.89
N MET A 183 -3.15 -19.20 25.83
CA MET A 183 -1.90 -19.25 26.62
C MET A 183 -0.63 -18.82 25.87
N ALA A 184 -0.59 -18.87 24.53
CA ALA A 184 0.65 -18.67 23.76
C ALA A 184 0.62 -17.43 22.84
N SER A 185 -0.06 -16.37 23.25
CA SER A 185 0.13 -15.05 22.63
C SER A 185 1.41 -14.46 23.19
N PHE A 186 2.48 -14.41 22.39
CA PHE A 186 3.76 -13.67 22.48
C PHE A 186 3.92 -12.53 23.53
N SER A 187 3.57 -12.75 24.80
CA SER A 187 3.24 -11.64 25.68
C SER A 187 3.58 -11.97 27.13
N MET A 188 4.78 -11.56 27.51
CA MET A 188 4.98 -10.95 28.83
C MET A 188 4.00 -9.78 29.11
N PHE A 189 3.20 -9.34 28.12
CA PHE A 189 2.38 -8.12 28.09
C PHE A 189 0.85 -8.34 28.02
N GLY A 190 0.35 -9.59 28.12
CA GLY A 190 -1.07 -9.93 28.03
C GLY A 190 -1.82 -9.34 26.82
N SER A 191 -2.92 -8.62 27.09
CA SER A 191 -3.86 -8.02 26.11
C SER A 191 -3.22 -6.98 25.17
N LEU A 192 -2.15 -6.32 25.59
CA LEU A 192 -1.43 -5.36 24.76
C LEU A 192 -0.77 -6.03 23.55
N GLY A 193 -0.23 -7.24 23.73
CA GLY A 193 0.31 -8.02 22.62
C GLY A 193 -0.75 -8.40 21.59
N ALA A 194 -1.94 -8.78 22.05
CA ALA A 194 -3.08 -9.08 21.17
C ALA A 194 -3.56 -7.84 20.40
N ALA A 195 -3.63 -6.67 21.07
CA ALA A 195 -3.97 -5.42 20.41
C ALA A 195 -2.95 -5.05 19.32
N VAL A 196 -1.65 -5.18 19.59
CA VAL A 196 -0.59 -4.95 18.61
C VAL A 196 -0.69 -5.92 17.43
N GLN A 197 -0.98 -7.20 17.68
CA GLN A 197 -1.20 -8.19 16.61
C GLN A 197 -2.38 -7.80 15.71
N VAL A 198 -3.53 -7.43 16.28
CA VAL A 198 -4.69 -6.98 15.50
C VAL A 198 -4.34 -5.75 14.66
N VAL A 199 -3.65 -4.77 15.25
CA VAL A 199 -3.18 -3.59 14.51
C VAL A 199 -2.23 -3.99 13.37
N LEU A 200 -1.32 -4.94 13.59
CA LEU A 200 -0.39 -5.42 12.58
C LEU A 200 -1.11 -6.16 11.44
N ILE A 201 -2.11 -6.99 11.75
CA ILE A 201 -2.94 -7.71 10.76
C ILE A 201 -3.71 -6.70 9.90
N LEU A 202 -4.36 -5.72 10.53
CA LEU A 202 -5.06 -4.64 9.80
C LEU A 202 -4.09 -3.83 8.95
N TYR A 203 -2.89 -3.56 9.47
CA TYR A 203 -1.85 -2.87 8.74
C TYR A 203 -1.40 -3.64 7.48
N LEU A 204 -1.17 -4.95 7.61
CA LEU A 204 -0.81 -5.82 6.49
C LEU A 204 -1.95 -5.97 5.48
N MET A 205 -3.21 -6.00 5.94
CA MET A 205 -4.39 -5.99 5.09
C MET A 205 -4.45 -4.72 4.23
N LEU A 206 -4.35 -3.56 4.86
CA LEU A 206 -4.38 -2.29 4.13
C LEU A 206 -3.18 -2.19 3.19
N SER A 207 -2.00 -2.63 3.63
CA SER A 207 -0.77 -2.60 2.82
C SER A 207 -0.89 -3.50 1.60
N SER A 208 -1.40 -4.71 1.76
CA SER A 208 -1.58 -5.64 0.64
C SER A 208 -2.63 -5.16 -0.35
N VAL A 209 -3.74 -4.57 0.10
CA VAL A 209 -4.76 -3.97 -0.78
C VAL A 209 -4.19 -2.79 -1.56
N VAL A 210 -3.49 -1.87 -0.89
CA VAL A 210 -2.82 -0.72 -1.55
C VAL A 210 -1.78 -1.21 -2.55
N GLY A 211 -1.03 -2.26 -2.20
CA GLY A 211 -0.04 -2.89 -3.07
C GLY A 211 -0.66 -3.58 -4.29
N PHE A 212 -1.76 -4.29 -4.10
CA PHE A 212 -2.51 -4.96 -5.16
C PHE A 212 -2.97 -3.96 -6.22
N TYR A 213 -3.68 -2.91 -5.81
CA TYR A 213 -4.16 -1.88 -6.76
C TYR A 213 -3.06 -0.99 -7.34
N SER A 214 -1.92 -0.87 -6.66
CA SER A 214 -0.78 -0.11 -7.19
C SER A 214 0.07 -0.90 -8.19
N SER A 215 -0.07 -2.23 -8.24
CA SER A 215 0.73 -3.10 -9.09
C SER A 215 0.36 -2.94 -10.57
N SER A 216 1.33 -3.07 -11.48
CA SER A 216 1.10 -2.96 -12.92
C SER A 216 0.17 -4.05 -13.48
N LEU A 217 0.14 -5.21 -12.81
CA LEU A 217 -0.69 -6.35 -13.20
C LEU A 217 -2.18 -6.14 -12.89
N PHE A 218 -2.49 -5.45 -11.78
CA PHE A 218 -3.86 -5.31 -11.29
C PHE A 218 -4.38 -3.87 -11.27
N CYS A 219 -3.60 -2.90 -11.77
CA CYS A 219 -4.04 -1.51 -11.93
C CYS A 219 -5.30 -1.38 -12.82
N GLY A 220 -5.51 -2.30 -13.76
CA GLY A 220 -6.70 -2.34 -14.63
C GLY A 220 -7.99 -2.78 -13.92
N LEU A 221 -7.90 -3.29 -12.69
CA LEU A 221 -9.04 -3.69 -11.85
C LEU A 221 -9.50 -2.59 -10.89
N LEU A 222 -8.86 -1.43 -10.93
CA LEU A 222 -9.23 -0.29 -10.09
C LEU A 222 -10.60 0.24 -10.54
N PRO A 223 -11.62 0.23 -9.65
CA PRO A 223 -12.96 0.65 -10.03
C PRO A 223 -12.97 2.14 -10.35
N ARG A 224 -13.54 2.50 -11.50
CA ARG A 224 -13.76 3.89 -11.92
C ARG A 224 -15.23 4.26 -11.76
N VAL A 225 -15.48 5.45 -11.24
CA VAL A 225 -16.84 5.96 -11.08
C VAL A 225 -17.52 6.03 -12.45
N LYS A 226 -18.64 5.32 -12.60
CA LYS A 226 -19.50 5.26 -13.81
C LYS A 226 -18.93 4.56 -15.05
N ASP A 227 -17.76 3.92 -14.96
CA ASP A 227 -17.12 3.25 -16.11
C ASP A 227 -16.46 1.94 -15.66
N THR A 228 -17.27 1.03 -15.11
CA THR A 228 -16.84 -0.31 -14.67
C THR A 228 -17.67 -1.38 -15.33
N ASN A 229 -17.02 -2.20 -16.14
CA ASN A 229 -17.66 -3.38 -16.73
C ASN A 229 -18.00 -4.40 -15.63
N LEU A 230 -19.12 -5.12 -15.78
CA LEU A 230 -19.53 -6.16 -14.83
C LEU A 230 -18.44 -7.23 -14.63
N THR A 231 -17.66 -7.53 -15.68
CA THR A 231 -16.50 -8.42 -15.62
C THR A 231 -15.39 -7.91 -14.72
N GLN A 232 -15.12 -6.59 -14.69
CA GLN A 232 -14.14 -5.98 -13.80
C GLN A 232 -14.61 -6.01 -12.34
N ILE A 233 -15.91 -5.81 -12.11
CA ILE A 233 -16.50 -5.90 -10.76
C ILE A 233 -16.32 -7.32 -10.21
N ILE A 234 -16.72 -8.34 -10.99
CA ILE A 234 -16.56 -9.74 -10.58
C ILE A 234 -15.08 -10.05 -10.32
N ALA A 235 -14.20 -9.67 -11.24
CA ALA A 235 -12.77 -9.95 -11.09
C ALA A 235 -12.17 -9.24 -9.85
N ASN A 236 -12.60 -8.01 -9.56
CA ASN A 236 -12.20 -7.29 -8.35
C ASN A 236 -12.69 -8.00 -7.08
N CYS A 237 -13.98 -8.35 -7.02
CA CYS A 237 -14.55 -9.09 -5.88
C CYS A 237 -13.84 -10.43 -5.65
N VAL A 238 -13.58 -11.20 -6.71
CA VAL A 238 -12.85 -12.47 -6.62
C VAL A 238 -11.42 -12.23 -6.10
N SER A 239 -10.73 -11.20 -6.60
CA SER A 239 -9.37 -10.89 -6.15
C SER A 239 -9.31 -10.48 -4.68
N LEU A 240 -10.22 -9.63 -4.21
CA LEU A 240 -10.29 -9.23 -2.80
C LEU A 240 -10.69 -10.39 -1.89
N LEU A 241 -11.55 -11.29 -2.37
CA LEU A 241 -11.96 -12.48 -1.63
C LEU A 241 -10.78 -13.44 -1.44
N ILE A 242 -9.99 -13.68 -2.50
CA ILE A 242 -8.76 -14.49 -2.44
C ILE A 242 -7.73 -13.83 -1.50
N LEU A 243 -7.56 -12.50 -1.59
CA LEU A 243 -6.63 -11.76 -0.73
C LEU A 243 -7.02 -11.85 0.75
N SER A 244 -8.32 -11.71 1.04
CA SER A 244 -8.88 -11.76 2.39
C SER A 244 -8.77 -13.17 3.00
N SER A 245 -9.06 -14.22 2.23
CA SER A 245 -8.98 -15.61 2.72
C SER A 245 -7.53 -16.09 2.93
N ALA A 246 -6.59 -15.56 2.15
CA ALA A 246 -5.16 -15.86 2.29
C ALA A 246 -4.49 -15.09 3.45
N LEU A 247 -5.11 -14.02 3.97
CA LEU A 247 -4.49 -13.14 4.97
C LEU A 247 -4.25 -13.81 6.34
N PRO A 248 -5.18 -14.63 6.89
CA PRO A 248 -4.92 -15.38 8.11
C PRO A 248 -3.78 -16.39 7.95
N VAL A 249 -3.74 -17.08 6.80
CA VAL A 249 -2.66 -18.03 6.46
C VAL A 249 -1.33 -17.30 6.38
N PHE A 250 -1.30 -16.13 5.74
CA PHE A 250 -0.14 -15.25 5.64
C PHE A 250 0.35 -14.75 7.00
N SER A 251 -0.55 -14.29 7.87
CA SER A 251 -0.20 -13.84 9.23
C SER A 251 0.41 -14.97 10.07
N ARG A 252 -0.12 -16.19 9.93
CA ARG A 252 0.40 -17.39 10.60
C ARG A 252 1.75 -17.82 10.03
N THR A 253 1.91 -17.87 8.70
CA THR A 253 3.18 -18.28 8.08
C THR A 253 4.31 -17.35 8.43
N LEU A 254 4.03 -16.05 8.59
CA LEU A 254 4.96 -15.03 9.03
C LEU A 254 5.31 -15.08 10.52
N GLY A 255 4.59 -15.87 11.32
CA GLY A 255 4.78 -15.94 12.78
C GLY A 255 4.22 -14.75 13.56
N ILE A 256 3.40 -13.91 12.94
CA ILE A 256 2.78 -12.74 13.60
C ILE A 256 1.72 -13.17 14.61
N THR A 257 0.97 -14.22 14.26
CA THR A 257 -0.09 -14.79 15.12
C THR A 257 0.07 -16.30 15.25
N ARG A 258 0.08 -16.79 16.50
CA ARG A 258 -0.03 -18.22 16.84
C ARG A 258 -1.48 -18.72 16.91
N PHE A 259 -2.47 -17.83 16.85
CA PHE A 259 -3.88 -18.20 16.99
C PHE A 259 -4.40 -19.00 15.79
N ASP A 260 -4.80 -20.24 16.06
CA ASP A 260 -5.43 -21.14 15.11
C ASP A 260 -6.96 -21.05 15.20
N LEU A 261 -7.52 -19.92 14.77
CA LEU A 261 -8.96 -19.66 14.89
C LEU A 261 -9.82 -20.46 13.89
N LEU A 262 -9.21 -21.06 12.85
CA LEU A 262 -9.93 -21.83 11.84
C LEU A 262 -9.75 -23.35 11.95
N GLY A 263 -8.90 -23.86 12.86
CA GLY A 263 -8.84 -25.29 13.23
C GLY A 263 -8.53 -26.30 12.12
N ASP A 264 -8.39 -25.87 10.86
CA ASP A 264 -8.32 -26.75 9.69
C ASP A 264 -7.16 -26.39 8.73
N PHE A 265 -6.23 -25.53 9.16
CA PHE A 265 -5.03 -25.22 8.38
C PHE A 265 -4.08 -26.41 8.23
N GLY A 266 -4.30 -27.50 8.98
CA GLY A 266 -3.59 -28.77 8.80
C GLY A 266 -3.85 -29.47 7.46
N ARG A 267 -4.89 -29.08 6.71
CA ARG A 267 -5.19 -29.63 5.37
C ARG A 267 -4.35 -29.05 4.25
N TYR A 268 -3.57 -28.01 4.51
CA TYR A 268 -2.70 -27.41 3.50
C TYR A 268 -1.40 -28.19 3.36
N ASN A 269 -1.34 -29.04 2.34
CA ASN A 269 -0.19 -29.90 2.10
C ASN A 269 1.13 -29.11 1.91
N TRP A 270 1.06 -27.88 1.39
CA TRP A 270 2.24 -27.01 1.23
C TRP A 270 2.78 -26.42 2.54
N LEU A 271 1.93 -26.27 3.56
CA LEU A 271 2.29 -25.69 4.85
C LEU A 271 3.12 -26.67 5.69
N GLY A 272 3.08 -27.96 5.36
CA GLY A 272 3.88 -29.01 5.98
C GLY A 272 5.33 -29.09 5.49
N ASN A 273 5.69 -28.36 4.41
CA ASN A 273 7.06 -28.34 3.89
C ASN A 273 7.86 -27.18 4.50
N PHE A 274 8.84 -27.54 5.34
CA PHE A 274 9.75 -26.59 5.99
C PHE A 274 10.40 -25.62 5.00
N TYR A 275 10.96 -26.14 3.91
CA TYR A 275 11.67 -25.32 2.92
C TYR A 275 10.77 -24.27 2.27
N THR A 276 9.50 -24.60 2.00
CA THR A 276 8.54 -23.66 1.42
C THR A 276 8.25 -22.53 2.40
N VAL A 277 7.98 -22.85 3.66
CA VAL A 277 7.68 -21.85 4.71
C VAL A 277 8.90 -21.00 5.03
N PHE A 278 10.09 -21.60 5.12
CA PHE A 278 11.33 -20.88 5.37
C PHE A 278 11.69 -19.92 4.23
N LEU A 279 11.68 -20.40 2.98
CA LEU A 279 11.95 -19.58 1.80
C LEU A 279 10.97 -18.41 1.70
N TYR A 280 9.69 -18.67 2.00
CA TYR A 280 8.65 -17.66 2.01
C TYR A 280 8.94 -16.53 3.02
N ASN A 281 9.24 -16.89 4.27
CA ASN A 281 9.57 -15.94 5.32
C ASN A 281 10.82 -15.13 5.00
N MET A 282 11.86 -15.80 4.48
CA MET A 282 13.10 -15.14 4.06
C MET A 282 12.86 -14.15 2.91
N LEU A 283 12.06 -14.54 1.90
CA LEU A 283 11.72 -13.64 0.80
C LEU A 283 10.93 -12.43 1.31
N PHE A 284 9.98 -12.64 2.21
CA PHE A 284 9.21 -11.55 2.81
C PHE A 284 10.11 -10.58 3.57
N ALA A 285 10.94 -11.09 4.47
CA ALA A 285 11.87 -10.30 5.26
C ALA A 285 12.85 -9.52 4.37
N PHE A 286 13.36 -10.15 3.30
CA PHE A 286 14.23 -9.49 2.33
C PHE A 286 13.51 -8.36 1.58
N LEU A 287 12.33 -8.63 1.00
CA LEU A 287 11.58 -7.64 0.22
C LEU A 287 11.12 -6.45 1.07
N THR A 288 10.66 -6.71 2.30
CA THR A 288 10.25 -5.67 3.24
C THR A 288 11.43 -4.86 3.78
N SER A 289 12.56 -5.49 4.09
CA SER A 289 13.77 -4.79 4.50
C SER A 289 14.33 -3.94 3.36
N ALA A 290 14.39 -4.46 2.13
CA ALA A 290 14.83 -3.72 0.96
C ALA A 290 13.92 -2.51 0.66
N SER A 291 12.60 -2.65 0.82
CA SER A 291 11.65 -1.56 0.62
C SER A 291 11.76 -0.50 1.73
N LEU A 292 12.02 -0.91 2.97
CA LEU A 292 12.26 -0.01 4.10
C LEU A 292 13.56 0.78 3.92
N ILE A 293 14.67 0.10 3.60
CA ILE A 293 15.97 0.75 3.32
C ILE A 293 15.79 1.77 2.20
N LYS A 294 15.18 1.38 1.07
CA LYS A 294 14.96 2.32 -0.04
C LYS A 294 14.15 3.55 0.38
N THR A 295 13.08 3.34 1.16
CA THR A 295 12.22 4.42 1.65
C THR A 295 12.99 5.36 2.60
N VAL A 296 13.70 4.80 3.58
CA VAL A 296 14.46 5.55 4.58
C VAL A 296 15.65 6.25 3.93
N THR A 297 16.44 5.56 3.12
CA THR A 297 17.58 6.15 2.39
C THR A 297 17.13 7.32 1.53
N TRP A 298 16.00 7.20 0.81
CA TRP A 298 15.50 8.30 -0.02
C TRP A 298 14.95 9.46 0.81
N ALA A 299 14.29 9.18 1.94
CA ALA A 299 13.85 10.20 2.88
C ALA A 299 15.03 10.98 3.48
N VAL A 300 16.06 10.26 3.95
CA VAL A 300 17.29 10.84 4.51
C VAL A 300 18.02 11.65 3.45
N GLN A 301 18.23 11.11 2.24
CA GLN A 301 18.86 11.85 1.14
C GLN A 301 18.11 13.15 0.82
N ARG A 302 16.77 13.11 0.79
CA ARG A 302 15.95 14.28 0.52
C ARG A 302 16.10 15.36 1.59
N GLU A 303 16.10 14.98 2.87
CA GLU A 303 16.28 15.95 3.95
C GLU A 303 17.73 16.44 4.03
N LEU A 304 18.72 15.60 3.70
CA LEU A 304 20.11 16.01 3.57
C LEU A 304 20.29 17.05 2.45
N ILE A 305 19.71 16.82 1.26
CA ILE A 305 19.74 17.77 0.13
C ILE A 305 19.08 19.10 0.49
N ARG A 306 18.00 19.07 1.30
CA ARG A 306 17.35 20.28 1.81
C ARG A 306 18.21 21.00 2.83
N ALA A 307 18.80 20.28 3.79
CA ALA A 307 19.67 20.83 4.82
C ALA A 307 20.95 21.46 4.24
N PHE A 308 21.53 20.84 3.21
CA PHE A 308 22.67 21.40 2.47
C PHE A 308 22.31 22.55 1.52
N GLY A 309 21.04 22.96 1.45
CA GLY A 309 20.61 24.09 0.62
C GLY A 309 20.75 23.86 -0.89
N LEU A 310 21.00 22.62 -1.33
CA LEU A 310 21.29 22.29 -2.73
C LEU A 310 20.07 22.48 -3.66
N HIS A 311 18.88 22.68 -3.09
CA HIS A 311 17.67 23.07 -3.84
C HIS A 311 17.75 24.51 -4.39
N ARG A 312 18.68 25.35 -3.92
CA ARG A 312 18.93 26.70 -4.48
C ARG A 312 19.96 26.73 -5.61
N LEU A 313 20.66 25.61 -5.86
CA LEU A 313 21.54 25.48 -7.01
C LEU A 313 20.70 25.03 -8.22
N PRO A 314 20.85 25.66 -9.40
CA PRO A 314 20.21 25.21 -10.63
C PRO A 314 20.91 23.95 -11.12
N ILE A 315 20.72 22.83 -10.41
CA ILE A 315 21.25 21.55 -10.84
C ILE A 315 20.28 21.03 -11.89
N THR A 316 20.69 21.18 -13.16
CA THR A 316 20.19 20.42 -14.30
C THR A 316 20.44 18.94 -14.05
N VAL A 317 19.62 18.31 -13.23
CA VAL A 317 19.62 16.85 -13.12
C VAL A 317 19.11 16.31 -14.46
N SER A 318 20.05 15.93 -15.32
CA SER A 318 19.79 15.11 -16.50
C SER A 318 19.01 13.89 -16.04
N ARG A 319 17.74 13.84 -16.43
CA ARG A 319 16.82 12.74 -16.17
C ARG A 319 17.14 11.62 -17.18
N SER A 320 18.33 11.02 -17.12
CA SER A 320 18.68 9.85 -17.93
C SER A 320 18.12 8.57 -17.33
N ALA A 321 16.80 8.43 -17.31
CA ALA A 321 16.09 7.15 -17.24
C ALA A 321 14.61 7.35 -17.54
N ILE A 322 14.31 7.86 -18.75
CA ILE A 322 13.00 7.66 -19.37
C ILE A 322 13.09 6.28 -20.04
N PRO A 323 12.27 5.28 -19.68
CA PRO A 323 12.23 4.04 -20.43
C PRO A 323 11.75 4.37 -21.84
N PHE A 324 12.59 4.07 -22.83
CA PHE A 324 12.48 4.39 -24.25
C PHE A 324 11.29 3.69 -24.97
N ARG A 325 10.23 3.31 -24.26
CA ARG A 325 9.09 2.53 -24.80
C ARG A 325 7.85 3.35 -25.15
N LEU A 326 7.85 4.67 -24.96
CA LEU A 326 6.70 5.53 -25.28
C LEU A 326 6.91 6.50 -26.45
N LEU A 327 8.13 6.55 -27.02
CA LEU A 327 8.46 7.41 -28.18
C LEU A 327 8.50 6.65 -29.52
N LEU A 328 8.47 5.31 -29.49
CA LEU A 328 8.45 4.47 -30.69
C LEU A 328 7.03 4.12 -31.17
N ALA A 329 6.00 4.35 -30.35
CA ALA A 329 4.61 4.01 -30.70
C ALA A 329 3.84 5.16 -31.40
N SER A 330 4.38 6.38 -31.42
CA SER A 330 3.74 7.55 -32.04
C SER A 330 4.38 8.00 -33.36
N GLY A 331 5.42 7.31 -33.83
CA GLY A 331 6.20 7.69 -35.03
C GLY A 331 6.00 6.80 -36.26
N LEU A 332 5.19 5.74 -36.20
CA LEU A 332 5.04 4.76 -37.28
C LEU A 332 3.64 4.63 -37.88
N SER A 333 2.70 5.55 -37.60
CA SER A 333 1.35 5.55 -38.22
C SER A 333 1.11 6.68 -39.24
N LYS A 334 2.18 7.33 -39.70
CA LYS A 334 2.13 8.26 -40.84
C LYS A 334 3.39 8.03 -41.67
N ILE A 335 3.37 7.02 -42.52
CA ILE A 335 3.97 6.96 -43.86
C ILE A 335 3.52 5.61 -44.44
N GLN A 336 2.84 5.73 -45.58
CA GLN A 336 2.39 4.70 -46.53
C GLN A 336 1.09 3.96 -46.23
#